data_AF-A0A7V7UZF9-F1
#
_entry.id   AF-A0A7V7UZF9-F1
#
_cell.length_a   1.000
_cell.length_b   1.000
_cell.length_c   1.000
_cell.angle_alpha   90.00
_cell.angle_beta   90.00
_cell.angle_gamma   90.00
#
_symmetry.space_group_name_H-M   'P 1'
#
loop_
_entity.id
_entity.type
_entity.pdbx_description
1 polymer ?
#
loop_
_entity_poly.entity_id
_entity_poly.type
_entity_poly.pdbx_seq_one_letter_code
_entity_poly.pdbx_strand_id
1 'polypeptide(L)'
;MIKIHTRLNEKGLTLIELLAVIVILGIVAAIAVMSITNVIQKARDQAFVGNAIALKEAADFYIRHELTSGGTVQASVSYKALEEQQFIDEFKDPHSGDMLEPSDDTYVVITGESATAVCLKGSEKNLCTYNGAENAIPISELITANILPN
;
A
#
# COMPACT_ATOMS: atom_id res chain seq x y z
N MET A 1 -52.06 50.51 16.74
CA MET A 1 -50.85 49.77 16.30
C MET A 1 -50.78 48.49 17.13
N ILE A 2 -51.14 47.34 16.55
CA ILE A 2 -51.21 46.05 17.25
C ILE A 2 -49.86 45.35 17.10
N LYS A 3 -49.16 45.06 18.22
CA LYS A 3 -47.93 44.27 18.23
C LYS A 3 -48.28 42.79 18.41
N ILE A 4 -48.09 41.98 17.36
CA ILE A 4 -48.23 40.52 17.41
C ILE A 4 -46.94 39.94 17.99
N HIS A 5 -46.99 39.38 19.19
CA HIS A 5 -45.88 38.57 19.74
C HIS A 5 -46.01 37.13 19.22
N THR A 6 -45.25 36.80 18.17
CA THR A 6 -45.07 35.41 17.72
C THR A 6 -44.15 34.67 18.69
N ARG A 7 -44.70 33.84 19.58
CA ARG A 7 -43.90 32.86 20.32
C ARG A 7 -43.49 31.75 19.36
N LEU A 8 -42.20 31.67 19.05
CA LEU A 8 -41.63 30.53 18.34
C LEU A 8 -41.80 29.30 19.26
N ASN A 9 -42.49 28.28 18.76
CA ASN A 9 -42.75 27.06 19.50
C ASN A 9 -41.46 26.20 19.53
N GLU A 10 -40.59 26.47 20.50
CA GLU A 10 -39.39 25.68 20.78
C GLU A 10 -39.76 24.37 21.50
N LYS A 11 -40.32 23.41 20.75
CA LYS A 11 -40.43 22.03 21.23
C LYS A 11 -39.02 21.44 21.30
N GLY A 12 -38.50 21.27 22.51
CA GLY A 12 -37.22 20.60 22.74
C GLY A 12 -37.30 19.11 22.40
N LEU A 13 -36.18 18.56 21.92
CA LEU A 13 -36.00 17.12 21.73
C LEU A 13 -36.12 16.40 23.08
N THR A 14 -36.79 15.26 23.08
CA THR A 14 -36.91 14.44 24.29
C THR A 14 -35.68 13.52 24.44
N LEU A 15 -35.34 13.17 25.69
CA LEU A 15 -34.22 12.24 25.95
C LEU A 15 -34.43 10.88 25.29
N ILE A 16 -35.68 10.42 25.15
CA ILE A 16 -36.00 9.15 24.51
C ILE A 16 -35.72 9.15 23.01
N GLU A 17 -35.96 10.27 22.32
CA GLU A 17 -35.66 10.41 20.89
C GLU A 17 -34.15 10.38 20.65
N LEU A 18 -33.38 11.09 21.48
CA LEU A 18 -31.92 11.06 21.40
C LEU A 18 -31.37 9.66 21.76
N LEU A 19 -31.97 9.00 22.75
CA LEU A 19 -31.59 7.63 23.14
C LEU A 19 -31.81 6.64 22.00
N ALA A 20 -32.94 6.71 21.31
CA ALA A 20 -33.22 5.83 20.17
C ALA A 20 -32.19 6.00 19.05
N VAL A 21 -31.77 7.24 18.76
CA VAL A 21 -30.78 7.53 17.71
C VAL A 21 -29.41 6.97 18.05
N ILE A 22 -28.91 7.16 19.28
CA ILE A 22 -27.58 6.66 19.67
C ILE A 22 -27.53 5.13 19.70
N VAL A 23 -28.64 4.46 20.05
CA VAL A 23 -28.74 3.00 20.01
C VAL A 23 -28.61 2.51 18.58
N ILE A 24 -29.34 3.12 17.64
CA ILE A 24 -29.25 2.77 16.20
C ILE A 24 -27.83 3.03 15.67
N LEU A 25 -27.23 4.18 15.98
CA LEU A 25 -25.85 4.50 15.57
C LEU A 25 -24.83 3.53 16.16
N GLY A 26 -25.02 3.07 17.40
CA GLY A 26 -24.14 2.08 18.03
C GLY A 26 -24.18 0.73 17.32
N ILE A 27 -25.37 0.25 16.94
CA ILE A 27 -25.54 -1.00 16.19
C ILE A 27 -24.90 -0.89 14.80
N VAL A 28 -25.12 0.22 14.10
CA VAL A 28 -24.52 0.47 12.77
C VAL A 28 -22.99 0.55 12.87
N ALA A 29 -22.46 1.26 13.86
CA ALA A 29 -21.02 1.41 14.07
C ALA A 29 -20.35 0.05 14.33
N ALA A 30 -20.97 -0.84 15.12
CA ALA A 30 -20.42 -2.16 15.42
C ALA A 30 -20.22 -3.02 14.14
N ILE A 31 -21.20 -3.03 13.23
CA ILE A 31 -21.09 -3.78 11.96
C ILE A 31 -20.08 -3.11 11.01
N ALA A 32 -20.05 -1.78 10.98
CA ALA A 32 -19.17 -1.02 10.10
C ALA A 32 -17.68 -1.29 10.36
N VAL A 33 -17.25 -1.42 11.62
CA VAL A 33 -15.84 -1.66 11.99
C VAL A 33 -15.27 -2.91 11.31
N MET A 34 -16.01 -4.02 11.32
CA MET A 34 -15.57 -5.28 10.71
C MET A 34 -15.43 -5.15 9.18
N SER A 35 -16.39 -4.49 8.53
CA SER A 35 -16.37 -4.29 7.08
C SER A 35 -15.21 -3.39 6.64
N ILE A 36 -14.94 -2.31 7.38
CA ILE A 36 -13.88 -1.36 7.07
C ILE A 36 -12.50 -2.01 7.21
N THR A 37 -12.30 -2.85 8.23
CA THR A 37 -11.02 -3.54 8.46
C THR A 37 -10.60 -4.38 7.24
N ASN A 38 -11.53 -5.15 6.66
CA ASN A 38 -11.23 -5.98 5.47
C ASN A 38 -10.88 -5.14 4.23
N VAL A 39 -11.57 -4.00 4.06
CA VAL A 39 -11.29 -3.08 2.95
C VAL A 39 -9.89 -2.46 3.12
N ILE A 40 -9.53 -2.08 4.34
CA ILE A 40 -8.20 -1.55 4.66
C ILE A 40 -7.12 -2.60 4.36
N GLN A 41 -7.30 -3.85 4.80
CA GLN A 41 -6.31 -4.90 4.52
C GLN A 41 -6.09 -5.10 3.01
N LYS A 42 -7.18 -5.18 2.24
CA LYS A 42 -7.08 -5.27 0.78
C LYS A 42 -6.39 -4.06 0.15
N ALA A 43 -6.66 -2.85 0.65
CA ALA A 43 -6.00 -1.64 0.17
C ALA A 43 -4.49 -1.66 0.50
N ARG A 44 -4.10 -2.16 1.67
CA ARG A 44 -2.70 -2.35 2.05
C ARG A 44 -2.00 -3.36 1.15
N ASP A 45 -2.62 -4.52 0.92
CA ASP A 45 -2.10 -5.55 0.01
C ASP A 45 -1.88 -4.98 -1.41
N GLN A 46 -2.85 -4.21 -1.92
CA GLN A 46 -2.76 -3.57 -3.23
C GLN A 46 -1.67 -2.50 -3.29
N ALA A 47 -1.53 -1.69 -2.23
CA ALA A 47 -0.46 -0.71 -2.12
C ALA A 47 0.92 -1.39 -2.06
N PHE A 48 1.03 -2.54 -1.39
CA PHE A 48 2.28 -3.30 -1.30
C PHE A 48 2.71 -3.84 -2.67
N VAL A 49 1.76 -4.38 -3.45
CA VAL A 49 2.00 -4.73 -4.86
C VAL A 49 2.36 -3.48 -5.67
N GLY A 50 1.70 -2.35 -5.43
CA GLY A 50 2.03 -1.06 -6.06
C GLY A 50 3.46 -0.61 -5.80
N ASN A 51 3.97 -0.78 -4.57
CA ASN A 51 5.36 -0.48 -4.22
C ASN A 51 6.34 -1.39 -4.97
N ALA A 52 6.02 -2.68 -5.13
CA ALA A 52 6.82 -3.59 -5.94
C ALA A 52 6.83 -3.19 -7.43
N ILE A 53 5.71 -2.68 -7.96
CA ILE A 53 5.66 -2.10 -9.31
C ILE A 53 6.51 -0.83 -9.40
N ALA A 54 6.47 0.05 -8.39
CA ALA A 54 7.31 1.24 -8.35
C ALA A 54 8.81 0.89 -8.37
N LEU A 55 9.23 -0.15 -7.65
CA LEU A 55 10.59 -0.68 -7.72
C LEU A 55 10.96 -1.17 -9.12
N LYS A 56 10.05 -1.86 -9.81
CA LYS A 56 10.25 -2.26 -11.21
C LYS A 56 10.46 -1.04 -12.09
N GLU A 57 9.67 0.03 -11.95
CA GLU A 57 9.81 1.22 -12.79
C GLU A 57 11.12 1.95 -12.53
N ALA A 58 11.55 2.02 -11.27
CA ALA A 58 12.86 2.55 -10.91
C ALA A 58 14.00 1.72 -11.52
N ALA A 59 13.90 0.38 -11.45
CA ALA A 59 14.87 -0.52 -12.07
C ALA A 59 14.90 -0.36 -13.60
N ASP A 60 13.75 -0.21 -14.27
CA ASP A 60 13.69 0.05 -15.71
C ASP A 60 14.35 1.37 -16.09
N PHE A 61 14.18 2.40 -15.27
CA PHE A 61 14.84 3.68 -15.50
C PHE A 61 16.36 3.58 -15.28
N TYR A 62 16.80 2.86 -14.24
CA TYR A 62 18.21 2.52 -14.03
C TYR A 62 18.82 1.79 -15.24
N ILE A 63 18.15 0.75 -15.74
CA ILE A 63 18.61 -0.01 -16.92
C ILE A 63 18.80 0.93 -18.12
N ARG A 64 17.80 1.77 -18.40
CA ARG A 64 17.88 2.73 -19.51
C ARG A 64 19.03 3.71 -19.34
N HIS A 65 19.26 4.19 -18.12
CA HIS A 65 20.38 5.06 -17.80
C HIS A 65 21.72 4.38 -18.11
N GLU A 66 21.94 3.16 -17.59
CA GLU A 66 23.17 2.39 -17.82
C GLU A 66 23.41 2.09 -19.30
N LEU A 67 22.37 1.69 -20.04
CA LEU A 67 22.47 1.41 -21.48
C LEU A 67 22.88 2.65 -22.27
N THR A 68 22.38 3.84 -21.91
CA THR A 68 22.76 5.09 -22.58
C THR A 68 24.14 5.61 -22.18
N SER A 69 24.57 5.33 -20.95
CA SER A 69 25.87 5.75 -20.41
C SER A 69 27.02 4.79 -20.79
N GLY A 70 26.73 3.68 -21.49
CA GLY A 70 27.71 2.66 -21.85
C GLY A 70 28.12 1.75 -20.68
N GLY A 71 27.29 1.72 -19.63
CA GLY A 71 27.46 0.87 -18.46
C GLY A 71 27.08 -0.59 -18.71
N THR A 72 27.29 -1.43 -17.71
CA THR A 72 26.93 -2.85 -17.75
C THR A 72 25.72 -3.11 -16.88
N VAL A 73 24.64 -3.59 -17.49
CA VAL A 73 23.42 -3.96 -16.77
C VAL A 73 23.65 -5.29 -16.05
N GLN A 74 23.56 -5.28 -14.72
CA GLN A 74 23.65 -6.48 -13.90
C GLN A 74 22.36 -7.29 -13.99
N ALA A 75 22.42 -8.61 -13.74
CA ALA A 75 21.26 -9.48 -13.78
C ALA A 75 20.24 -9.19 -12.65
N SER A 76 20.65 -8.47 -11.61
CA SER A 76 19.81 -8.03 -10.51
C SER A 76 20.26 -6.68 -9.97
N VAL A 77 19.33 -5.87 -9.50
CA VAL A 77 19.59 -4.61 -8.81
C VAL A 77 18.85 -4.58 -7.48
N SER A 78 19.53 -4.23 -6.39
CA SER A 78 18.90 -4.12 -5.07
C SER A 78 18.20 -2.78 -4.89
N TYR A 79 17.21 -2.73 -3.99
CA TYR A 79 16.53 -1.50 -3.63
C TYR A 79 17.49 -0.45 -3.07
N LYS A 80 18.43 -0.89 -2.22
CA LYS A 80 19.51 -0.03 -1.73
C LYS A 80 20.30 0.63 -2.86
N ALA A 81 20.69 -0.13 -3.87
CA ALA A 81 21.43 0.41 -5.01
C ALA A 81 20.59 1.41 -5.84
N LEU A 82 19.27 1.23 -5.93
CA LEU A 82 18.37 2.15 -6.63
C LEU A 82 18.17 3.46 -5.85
N GLU A 83 18.10 3.39 -4.51
CA GLU A 83 17.98 4.56 -3.65
C GLU A 83 19.28 5.36 -3.61
N GLU A 84 20.43 4.70 -3.41
CA GLU A 84 21.75 5.37 -3.38
C GLU A 84 22.05 6.11 -4.70
N GLN A 85 21.54 5.59 -5.82
CA GLN A 85 21.66 6.21 -7.15
C GLN A 85 20.51 7.17 -7.48
N GLN A 86 19.58 7.39 -6.53
CA GLN A 86 18.47 8.35 -6.62
C GLN A 86 17.49 8.04 -7.77
N PHE A 87 17.29 6.76 -8.07
CA PHE A 87 16.27 6.29 -9.01
C PHE A 87 14.92 6.05 -8.36
N ILE A 88 14.90 5.94 -7.03
CA ILE A 88 13.69 5.79 -6.23
C ILE A 88 13.92 6.41 -4.85
N ASP A 89 12.87 7.00 -4.30
CA ASP A 89 12.86 7.48 -2.92
C ASP A 89 12.41 6.37 -1.95
N GLU A 90 12.66 6.58 -0.66
CA GLU A 90 12.06 5.77 0.40
C GLU A 90 10.53 5.84 0.33
N PHE A 91 9.88 4.68 0.36
CA PHE A 91 8.42 4.58 0.38
C PHE A 91 7.93 3.88 1.64
N LYS A 92 6.69 4.18 2.02
CA LYS A 92 6.05 3.66 3.22
C LYS A 92 5.58 2.21 3.02
N ASP A 93 5.83 1.35 4.00
CA ASP A 93 5.23 0.03 4.10
C ASP A 93 3.74 0.18 4.49
N PRO A 94 2.79 -0.25 3.65
CA PRO A 94 1.36 -0.13 3.94
C PRO A 94 0.89 -0.95 5.15
N HIS A 95 1.63 -1.98 5.57
CA HIS A 95 1.26 -2.88 6.66
C HIS A 95 1.69 -2.35 8.03
N SER A 96 2.99 -2.08 8.21
CA SER A 96 3.54 -1.52 9.45
C SER A 96 3.24 -0.03 9.59
N GLY A 97 3.22 0.71 8.48
CA GLY A 97 3.07 2.15 8.46
C GLY A 97 4.40 2.92 8.55
N ASP A 98 5.53 2.23 8.63
CA ASP A 98 6.85 2.83 8.70
C ASP A 98 7.46 3.04 7.30
N MET A 99 8.53 3.83 7.21
CA MET A 99 9.31 3.90 5.96
C MET A 99 10.06 2.59 5.77
N LEU A 100 10.00 2.03 4.57
CA LEU A 100 10.73 0.81 4.27
C LEU A 100 12.20 1.14 4.06
N GLU A 101 13.07 0.65 4.95
CA GLU A 101 14.50 0.89 4.83
C GLU A 101 15.09 0.20 3.59
N PRO A 102 15.93 0.90 2.80
CA PRO A 102 16.59 0.31 1.65
C PRO A 102 17.50 -0.86 2.05
N SER A 103 17.21 -2.05 1.51
CA SER A 103 17.93 -3.29 1.82
C SER A 103 18.33 -4.05 0.56
N ASP A 104 19.35 -4.90 0.69
CA ASP A 104 19.79 -5.80 -0.38
C ASP A 104 18.88 -7.02 -0.54
N ASP A 105 18.08 -7.34 0.48
CA ASP A 105 17.09 -8.42 0.45
C ASP A 105 15.89 -8.11 -0.44
N THR A 106 15.66 -6.83 -0.74
CA THR A 106 14.69 -6.37 -1.74
C THR A 106 15.43 -6.10 -3.04
N TYR A 107 15.06 -6.80 -4.11
CA TYR A 107 15.77 -6.69 -5.38
C TYR A 107 14.86 -6.96 -6.58
N VAL A 108 15.30 -6.47 -7.73
CA VAL A 108 14.64 -6.64 -9.02
C VAL A 108 15.56 -7.45 -9.93
N VAL A 109 15.00 -8.47 -10.56
CA VAL A 109 15.71 -9.32 -11.53
C VAL A 109 15.49 -8.77 -12.93
N ILE A 110 16.58 -8.65 -13.66
CA ILE A 110 16.66 -8.04 -14.98
C ILE A 110 16.97 -9.15 -15.98
N THR A 111 16.25 -9.18 -17.10
CA THR A 111 16.51 -10.13 -18.19
C THR A 111 16.49 -9.38 -19.51
N GLY A 112 17.65 -9.33 -20.17
CA GLY A 112 17.86 -8.48 -21.35
C GLY A 112 17.90 -7.01 -20.94
N GLU A 113 16.93 -6.23 -21.40
CA GLU A 113 16.88 -4.76 -21.24
C GLU A 113 15.68 -4.30 -20.39
N SER A 114 15.06 -5.20 -19.60
CA SER A 114 13.89 -4.86 -18.79
C SER A 114 13.82 -5.65 -17.48
N ALA A 115 13.30 -5.00 -16.44
CA ALA A 115 12.96 -5.62 -15.17
C ALA A 115 11.80 -6.62 -15.34
N THR A 116 12.05 -7.89 -15.02
CA THR A 116 11.12 -9.00 -15.31
C THR A 116 10.53 -9.63 -14.05
N ALA A 117 11.21 -9.54 -12.91
CA ALA A 117 10.71 -10.05 -11.63
C ALA A 117 11.14 -9.15 -10.47
N VAL A 118 10.35 -9.11 -9.40
CA VAL A 118 10.61 -8.30 -8.20
C VAL A 118 10.48 -9.16 -6.96
N CYS A 119 11.42 -9.00 -6.03
CA CYS A 119 11.31 -9.45 -4.65
C CYS A 119 11.23 -8.20 -3.77
N LEU A 120 10.09 -8.02 -3.09
CA LEU A 120 9.89 -6.96 -2.11
C LEU A 120 9.69 -7.56 -0.72
N LYS A 121 10.58 -7.23 0.23
CA LYS A 121 10.40 -7.57 1.65
C LYS A 121 9.98 -6.33 2.42
N GLY A 122 8.79 -6.38 3.01
CA GLY A 122 8.31 -5.44 4.00
C GLY A 122 8.61 -5.90 5.43
N SER A 123 8.11 -5.16 6.42
CA SER A 123 8.31 -5.48 7.83
C SER A 123 7.49 -6.70 8.25
N GLU A 124 6.21 -6.76 7.85
CA GLU A 124 5.28 -7.83 8.23
C GLU A 124 4.97 -8.81 7.09
N LYS A 125 5.19 -8.38 5.84
CA LYS A 125 4.78 -9.09 4.61
C LYS A 125 5.89 -9.06 3.57
N ASN A 126 5.92 -10.06 2.70
CA ASN A 126 6.84 -10.11 1.56
C ASN A 126 6.18 -10.61 0.27
N LEU A 127 6.83 -10.29 -0.83
CA LEU A 127 6.57 -10.73 -2.21
C LEU A 127 7.85 -11.36 -2.77
N CYS A 128 8.44 -12.28 -2.01
CA CYS A 128 9.72 -12.92 -2.33
C CYS A 128 9.64 -14.45 -2.35
N THR A 129 8.44 -15.02 -2.51
CA THR A 129 8.27 -16.46 -2.59
C THR A 129 7.54 -16.81 -3.89
N TYR A 130 8.22 -17.57 -4.74
CA TYR A 130 7.68 -18.04 -6.01
C TYR A 130 7.98 -19.54 -6.17
N ASN A 131 6.96 -20.33 -6.55
CA ASN A 131 7.04 -21.79 -6.66
C ASN A 131 7.55 -22.52 -5.38
N GLY A 132 7.23 -21.98 -4.20
CA GLY A 132 7.58 -22.60 -2.91
C GLY A 132 9.05 -22.42 -2.48
N ALA A 133 9.80 -21.57 -3.17
CA ALA A 133 11.15 -21.16 -2.79
C ALA A 133 11.26 -19.64 -2.75
N GLU A 134 12.21 -19.14 -1.98
CA GLU A 134 12.50 -17.72 -1.86
C GLU A 134 13.12 -17.20 -3.16
N ASN A 135 12.31 -16.54 -3.99
CA ASN A 135 12.64 -16.07 -5.32
C ASN A 135 11.81 -14.84 -5.68
N ALA A 136 12.35 -14.00 -6.57
CA ALA A 136 11.61 -12.89 -7.15
C ALA A 136 10.40 -13.37 -7.95
N ILE A 137 9.28 -12.66 -7.81
CA ILE A 137 8.02 -12.98 -8.48
C ILE A 137 8.01 -12.28 -9.85
N PRO A 138 7.74 -13.00 -10.95
CA PRO A 138 7.58 -12.39 -12.27
C PRO A 138 6.50 -11.30 -12.26
N ILE A 139 6.73 -10.17 -12.94
CA ILE A 139 5.78 -9.04 -12.96
C ILE A 139 4.38 -9.46 -13.44
N SER A 140 4.29 -10.43 -14.37
CA SER A 140 3.02 -10.97 -14.86
C SER A 140 2.20 -11.70 -13.79
N GLU A 141 2.84 -12.16 -12.72
CA GLU A 141 2.24 -12.91 -11.62
C GLU A 141 2.30 -12.12 -10.30
N LEU A 142 2.58 -10.82 -10.37
CA LEU A 142 2.64 -9.94 -9.21
C LEU A 142 1.22 -9.57 -8.77
N ILE A 143 0.62 -10.43 -7.96
CA ILE A 143 -0.75 -10.31 -7.46
C ILE A 143 -0.78 -10.38 -5.93
N THR A 144 -1.84 -9.84 -5.33
CA THR A 144 -2.01 -9.82 -3.87
C THR A 144 -2.07 -11.21 -3.23
N ALA A 145 -2.40 -12.26 -4.00
CA ALA A 145 -2.44 -13.64 -3.51
C ALA A 145 -1.06 -14.24 -3.20
N ASN A 146 0.01 -13.65 -3.76
CA ASN A 146 1.39 -14.10 -3.55
C ASN A 146 2.06 -13.39 -2.36
N ILE A 147 1.33 -12.52 -1.65
CA ILE A 147 1.82 -11.87 -0.44
C ILE A 147 1.86 -12.89 0.69
N LEU A 148 3.03 -13.10 1.26
CA LEU A 148 3.24 -13.98 2.41
C LEU A 148 3.64 -13.18 3.64
N PRO A 149 3.40 -13.70 4.86
CA PRO A 149 4.03 -13.15 6.05
C PRO A 149 5.56 -13.24 5.94
N ASN A 150 6.24 -12.21 6.42
CA ASN A 150 7.70 -12.19 6.52
C ASN A 150 8.21 -13.04 7.68
#